data_AF-A0ABD1GPC7-F1
#
_entry.id   AF-A0ABD1GPC7-F1
#
_cell.length_a   1.000
_cell.length_b   1.000
_cell.length_c   1.000
_cell.angle_alpha   90.00
_cell.angle_beta   90.00
_cell.angle_gamma   90.00
#
_symmetry.space_group_name_H-M   'P 1'
#
loop_
_entity.id
_entity.type
_entity.pdbx_description
1 polymer ?
#
loop_
_entity_poly.entity_id
_entity_poly.type
_entity_poly.pdbx_seq_one_letter_code
_entity_poly.pdbx_strand_id
1 'polypeptide(L)'
;MTASLFECLFFLIAALYAYPQVYSPSVQIKRKLKNGTLSVKPKPIFPGCMFLKCVMNKEVHDFIRECDGVGGFIGSKVGNTKRQINKPRPVDEDDMEAIFKQAKVEQAKADQAFEDEQLKAEASNPEKLGVDSPLVSQNIAQTKASKKIGGRGRKSRKEKIEGMTISIKLGSTVQVMSGAFAGFSGTFKKFDSQTGLATVGFTLFGKETLADIDAKEIVAETS
;
A
#
# COMPACT_ATOMS: atom_id res chain seq x y z
N MET A 1 41.56 -20.93 13.91
CA MET A 1 40.72 -19.76 13.55
C MET A 1 39.43 -19.85 14.33
N THR A 2 39.41 -19.35 15.57
CA THR A 2 38.20 -19.27 16.38
C THR A 2 37.98 -17.78 16.64
N ALA A 3 37.10 -17.15 15.86
CA ALA A 3 36.57 -15.86 16.28
C ALA A 3 35.94 -16.09 17.67
N SER A 4 36.36 -15.32 18.67
CA SER A 4 35.85 -15.51 20.03
C SER A 4 34.34 -15.24 20.02
N LEU A 5 33.59 -15.96 20.84
CA LEU A 5 32.15 -15.70 21.04
C LEU A 5 31.88 -14.22 21.38
N PHE A 6 32.87 -13.52 21.94
CA PHE A 6 32.80 -12.09 22.26
C PHE A 6 32.86 -11.20 21.01
N GLU A 7 33.71 -11.51 20.03
CA GLU A 7 33.77 -10.81 18.74
C GLU A 7 32.49 -11.03 17.93
N CYS A 8 31.96 -12.27 17.90
CA CYS A 8 30.69 -12.55 17.25
C CYS A 8 29.51 -11.86 17.93
N LEU A 9 29.48 -11.80 19.26
CA LEU A 9 28.45 -11.09 20.01
C LEU A 9 28.57 -9.58 19.81
N PHE A 10 29.79 -9.04 19.75
CA PHE A 10 30.02 -7.62 19.46
C PHE A 10 29.62 -7.27 18.03
N PHE A 11 29.89 -8.13 17.05
CA PHE A 11 29.41 -7.97 15.67
C PHE A 11 27.90 -8.13 15.55
N LEU A 12 27.27 -9.05 16.30
CA LEU A 12 25.81 -9.22 16.32
C LEU A 12 25.11 -8.03 16.99
N ILE A 13 25.66 -7.53 18.11
CA ILE A 13 25.16 -6.34 18.79
C ILE A 13 25.40 -5.11 17.91
N ALA A 14 26.60 -4.95 17.34
CA ALA A 14 26.90 -3.85 16.41
C ALA A 14 26.00 -3.92 15.17
N ALA A 15 25.74 -5.10 14.59
CA ALA A 15 24.78 -5.27 13.51
C ALA A 15 23.35 -4.92 13.95
N LEU A 16 22.91 -5.36 15.14
CA LEU A 16 21.61 -5.02 15.73
C LEU A 16 21.44 -3.50 15.97
N TYR A 17 22.53 -2.78 16.26
CA TYR A 17 22.56 -1.33 16.43
C TYR A 17 22.87 -0.54 15.15
N ALA A 18 23.48 -1.16 14.13
CA ALA A 18 23.93 -0.49 12.91
C ALA A 18 22.96 -0.66 11.72
N TYR A 19 22.10 -1.68 11.72
CA TYR A 19 21.11 -1.83 10.66
C TYR A 19 19.84 -1.02 10.94
N PRO A 20 19.37 -0.23 9.95
CA PRO A 20 18.14 0.54 10.10
C PRO A 20 16.96 -0.44 10.26
N GLN A 21 16.19 -0.27 11.34
CA GLN A 21 15.02 -1.12 11.57
C GLN A 21 13.81 -0.53 10.86
N VAL A 22 13.18 -1.34 10.03
CA VAL A 22 12.02 -0.96 9.21
C VAL A 22 10.76 -1.49 9.86
N TYR A 23 9.78 -0.61 10.07
CA TYR A 23 8.47 -0.95 10.58
C TYR A 23 7.40 -0.57 9.55
N SER A 24 6.54 -1.53 9.19
CA SER A 24 5.40 -1.33 8.30
C SER A 24 4.16 -1.97 8.94
N PRO A 25 3.32 -1.18 9.64
CA PRO A 25 2.13 -1.70 10.30
C PRO A 25 1.14 -2.20 9.24
N SER A 26 0.74 -3.46 9.38
CA SER A 26 -0.17 -4.14 8.45
C SER A 26 -1.16 -5.04 9.18
N VAL A 27 -2.32 -5.22 8.56
CA VAL A 27 -3.40 -6.09 9.00
C VAL A 27 -3.44 -7.31 8.09
N GLN A 28 -3.44 -8.50 8.68
CA GLN A 28 -3.60 -9.77 8.01
C GLN A 28 -5.07 -9.99 7.63
N ILE A 29 -5.37 -9.91 6.34
CA ILE A 29 -6.71 -10.15 5.79
C ILE A 29 -6.87 -11.63 5.46
N LYS A 30 -7.81 -12.29 6.13
CA LYS A 30 -8.17 -13.70 5.91
C LYS A 30 -9.33 -13.82 4.94
N ARG A 31 -9.27 -14.78 4.02
CA ARG A 31 -10.37 -15.17 3.12
C ARG A 31 -10.38 -16.68 2.88
N LYS A 32 -11.54 -17.33 2.89
CA LYS A 32 -11.68 -18.72 2.41
C LYS A 32 -11.66 -18.74 0.88
N LEU A 33 -10.85 -19.62 0.30
CA LEU A 33 -10.87 -19.91 -1.12
C LEU A 33 -11.95 -20.94 -1.44
N LYS A 34 -12.32 -21.04 -2.72
CA LYS A 34 -13.29 -22.02 -3.23
C LYS A 34 -12.89 -23.48 -2.96
N ASN A 35 -11.61 -23.73 -2.70
CA ASN A 35 -11.06 -25.05 -2.35
C ASN A 35 -11.05 -25.33 -0.83
N GLY A 36 -11.63 -24.44 -0.01
CA GLY A 36 -11.66 -24.55 1.45
C GLY A 36 -10.38 -24.09 2.16
N THR A 37 -9.31 -23.73 1.44
CA THR A 37 -8.06 -23.24 2.05
C THR A 37 -8.17 -21.77 2.44
N LEU A 38 -7.52 -21.37 3.54
CA LEU A 38 -7.42 -19.97 3.96
C LEU A 38 -6.30 -19.25 3.22
N SER A 39 -6.59 -18.08 2.63
CA SER A 39 -5.58 -17.13 2.18
C SER A 39 -5.47 -15.99 3.19
N VAL A 40 -4.26 -15.79 3.69
CA VAL A 40 -3.90 -14.67 4.56
C VAL A 40 -3.00 -13.73 3.76
N LYS A 41 -3.37 -12.45 3.65
CA LYS A 41 -2.55 -11.44 2.97
C LYS A 41 -2.37 -10.21 3.86
N PRO A 42 -1.13 -9.71 4.04
CA PRO A 42 -0.90 -8.48 4.77
C PRO A 42 -1.40 -7.29 3.94
N LYS A 43 -2.19 -6.43 4.57
CA LYS A 43 -2.66 -5.15 4.04
C LYS A 43 -2.07 -4.03 4.89
N PRO A 44 -1.23 -3.14 4.34
CA PRO A 44 -0.66 -2.05 5.12
C PRO A 44 -1.75 -1.09 5.59
N ILE A 45 -1.63 -0.60 6.83
CA ILE A 45 -2.57 0.36 7.43
C ILE A 45 -2.32 1.76 6.86
N PHE A 46 -1.04 2.07 6.66
CA PHE A 46 -0.58 3.31 6.03
C PHE A 46 0.08 2.97 4.69
N PRO A 47 -0.70 2.82 3.60
CA PRO A 47 -0.16 2.40 2.30
C PRO A 47 0.85 3.43 1.79
N GLY A 48 2.07 3.02 1.43
CA GLY A 48 3.11 3.97 0.98
C GLY A 48 3.87 4.68 2.10
N CYS A 49 3.55 4.42 3.37
CA CYS A 49 4.34 4.88 4.52
C CYS A 49 5.14 3.74 5.15
N MET A 50 6.40 4.02 5.49
CA MET A 50 7.28 3.13 6.22
C MET A 50 7.99 3.92 7.32
N PHE A 51 8.15 3.31 8.48
CA PHE A 51 8.88 3.92 9.60
C PHE A 51 10.27 3.33 9.68
N LEU A 52 11.26 4.20 9.82
CA LEU A 52 12.66 3.81 9.86
C LEU A 52 13.27 4.28 11.18
N LYS A 53 13.76 3.34 11.98
CA LYS A 53 14.59 3.64 13.15
C LYS A 53 16.06 3.60 12.70
N CYS A 54 16.67 4.78 12.58
CA CYS A 54 18.07 4.93 12.20
C CYS A 54 18.66 6.24 12.71
N VAL A 55 19.99 6.33 12.73
CA VAL A 55 20.71 7.59 12.93
C VAL A 55 20.68 8.35 11.60
N MET A 56 20.05 9.53 11.59
CA MET A 56 19.82 10.31 10.37
C MET A 56 21.05 11.16 10.03
N ASN A 57 21.86 10.69 9.08
CA ASN A 57 23.01 11.41 8.52
C ASN A 57 22.78 11.76 7.04
N LYS A 58 23.61 12.65 6.46
CA LYS A 58 23.49 13.05 5.05
C LYS A 58 23.55 11.86 4.08
N GLU A 59 24.48 10.94 4.29
CA GLU A 59 24.65 9.75 3.45
C GLU A 59 23.40 8.85 3.47
N VAL A 60 22.88 8.55 4.67
CA VAL A 60 21.65 7.76 4.85
C VAL A 60 20.46 8.45 4.20
N HIS A 61 20.36 9.76 4.38
CA HIS A 61 19.29 10.58 3.81
C HIS A 61 19.32 10.59 2.28
N ASP A 62 20.49 10.76 1.67
CA ASP A 62 20.66 10.76 0.21
C ASP A 62 20.41 9.35 -0.35
N PHE A 63 20.96 8.31 0.29
CA PHE A 63 20.74 6.91 -0.06
C PHE A 63 19.26 6.52 -0.08
N ILE A 64 18.49 6.87 0.95
CA ILE A 64 17.06 6.55 1.02
C ILE A 64 16.29 7.22 -0.13
N ARG A 65 16.65 8.45 -0.52
CA ARG A 65 15.97 9.16 -1.63
C ARG A 65 16.34 8.61 -3.01
N GLU A 66 17.50 7.97 -3.11
CA GLU A 66 17.94 7.29 -4.33
C GLU A 66 17.35 5.88 -4.45
N CYS A 67 16.76 5.33 -3.38
CA CYS A 67 16.10 4.02 -3.42
C CYS A 67 14.84 4.07 -4.30
N ASP A 68 14.76 3.11 -5.23
CA ASP A 68 13.57 2.94 -6.07
C ASP A 68 12.31 2.70 -5.23
N GLY A 69 11.24 3.40 -5.58
CA GLY A 69 9.97 3.33 -4.88
C GLY A 69 9.87 4.22 -3.64
N VAL A 70 10.94 4.93 -3.26
CA VAL A 70 10.88 5.93 -2.18
C VAL A 70 10.44 7.29 -2.74
N GLY A 71 9.24 7.73 -2.39
CA GLY A 71 8.72 9.05 -2.77
C GLY A 71 9.36 10.23 -2.03
N GLY A 72 10.07 9.95 -0.94
CA GLY A 72 10.75 10.95 -0.12
C GLY A 72 10.36 10.85 1.36
N PHE A 73 10.82 11.84 2.14
CA PHE A 73 10.55 11.89 3.57
C PHE A 73 9.30 12.70 3.90
N ILE A 74 8.59 12.22 4.90
CA ILE A 74 7.52 12.96 5.56
C ILE A 74 8.16 13.93 6.57
N GLY A 75 7.93 15.23 6.37
CA GLY A 75 8.47 16.26 7.25
C GLY A 75 8.45 17.64 6.61
N SER A 76 9.35 18.51 7.06
CA SER A 76 9.37 19.92 6.66
C SER A 76 10.42 20.17 5.58
N LYS A 77 10.08 21.06 4.63
CA LYS A 77 11.03 21.64 3.70
C LYS A 77 11.99 22.55 4.48
N VAL A 78 13.27 22.21 4.48
CA VAL A 78 14.34 22.99 5.13
C VAL A 78 15.38 23.42 4.09
N GLY A 79 16.06 24.54 4.37
CA GLY A 79 17.10 25.11 3.50
C GLY A 79 16.68 26.40 2.82
N ASN A 80 17.60 26.97 2.04
CA ASN A 80 17.36 28.23 1.34
C ASN A 80 16.47 28.01 0.10
N THR A 81 15.86 29.07 -0.43
CA THR A 81 14.97 29.04 -1.62
C THR A 81 15.56 28.29 -2.82
N LYS A 82 16.89 28.23 -2.95
CA LYS A 82 17.60 27.53 -4.05
C LYS A 82 17.93 26.06 -3.76
N ARG A 83 17.88 25.61 -2.51
CA ARG A 83 18.25 24.25 -2.08
C ARG A 83 17.31 23.81 -0.95
N GLN A 84 16.06 23.51 -1.30
CA GLN A 84 15.11 22.93 -0.36
C GLN A 84 15.28 21.42 -0.28
N ILE A 85 15.25 20.90 0.94
CA ILE A 85 15.37 19.48 1.25
C ILE A 85 14.21 19.11 2.18
N ASN A 86 13.53 17.99 1.93
CA ASN A 86 12.55 17.45 2.87
C ASN A 86 13.30 16.77 4.02
N LYS A 87 13.41 17.44 5.16
CA LYS A 87 14.00 16.83 6.36
C LYS A 87 12.96 15.93 7.01
N PRO A 88 13.28 14.64 7.25
CA PRO A 88 12.35 13.74 7.91
C PRO A 88 12.00 14.24 9.29
N ARG A 89 10.73 14.14 9.62
CA ARG A 89 10.23 14.40 10.95
C ARG A 89 10.43 13.15 11.80
N PRO A 90 11.13 13.23 12.96
CA PRO A 90 11.14 12.14 13.92
C PRO A 90 9.72 11.86 14.42
N VAL A 91 9.35 10.58 14.51
CA VAL A 91 8.08 10.16 15.11
C VAL A 91 8.31 9.99 16.61
N ASP A 92 7.43 10.57 17.41
CA ASP A 92 7.48 10.50 18.87
C ASP A 92 7.11 9.06 19.32
N GLU A 93 7.59 8.65 20.50
CA GLU A 93 7.36 7.28 21.00
C GLU A 93 5.87 6.98 21.21
N ASP A 94 5.11 7.96 21.71
CA ASP A 94 3.66 7.86 21.90
C ASP A 94 2.92 7.65 20.57
N ASP A 95 3.35 8.37 19.51
CA ASP A 95 2.77 8.24 18.17
C ASP A 95 3.06 6.83 17.60
N MET A 96 4.29 6.32 17.79
CA MET A 96 4.66 4.95 17.39
C MET A 96 3.82 3.89 18.12
N GLU A 97 3.63 4.04 19.43
CA GLU A 97 2.79 3.12 20.20
C GLU A 97 1.34 3.16 19.72
N ALA A 98 0.79 4.36 19.48
CA ALA A 98 -0.56 4.53 18.95
C ALA A 98 -0.74 3.83 17.60
N ILE A 99 0.26 3.92 16.69
CA ILE A 99 0.26 3.21 15.41
C ILE A 99 0.17 1.69 15.61
N PHE A 100 1.01 1.12 16.48
CA PHE A 100 0.97 -0.33 16.74
C PHE A 100 -0.31 -0.76 17.43
N LYS A 101 -0.87 0.07 18.32
CA LYS A 101 -2.14 -0.18 18.97
C LYS A 101 -3.29 -0.17 17.96
N GLN A 102 -3.31 0.81 17.06
CA GLN A 102 -4.26 0.85 15.95
C GLN A 102 -4.16 -0.42 15.11
N ALA A 103 -2.93 -0.86 14.78
CA ALA A 103 -2.73 -2.08 14.02
C ALA A 103 -3.30 -3.33 14.69
N LYS A 104 -3.11 -3.47 16.01
CA LYS A 104 -3.71 -4.57 16.77
C LYS A 104 -5.23 -4.52 16.78
N VAL A 105 -5.82 -3.33 16.94
CA VAL A 105 -7.27 -3.14 16.94
C VAL A 105 -7.87 -3.46 15.57
N GLU A 106 -7.26 -2.97 14.49
CA GLU A 106 -7.71 -3.28 13.13
C GLU A 106 -7.52 -4.76 12.78
N GLN A 107 -6.45 -5.39 13.27
CA GLN A 107 -6.27 -6.84 13.16
C GLN A 107 -7.40 -7.61 13.81
N ALA A 108 -7.75 -7.29 15.06
CA ALA A 108 -8.85 -7.94 15.76
C ALA A 108 -10.19 -7.75 15.04
N LYS A 109 -10.46 -6.54 14.51
CA LYS A 109 -11.67 -6.28 13.71
C LYS A 109 -11.70 -7.11 12.42
N ALA A 110 -10.58 -7.24 11.73
CA ALA A 110 -10.49 -8.03 10.50
C ALA A 110 -10.68 -9.52 10.78
N ASP A 111 -10.11 -10.04 11.87
CA ASP A 111 -10.30 -11.41 12.31
C ASP A 111 -11.76 -11.67 12.71
N GLN A 112 -12.37 -10.78 13.49
CA GLN A 112 -13.78 -10.89 13.87
C GLN A 112 -14.72 -10.86 12.66
N ALA A 113 -14.52 -9.91 11.73
CA ALA A 113 -15.32 -9.82 10.51
C ALA A 113 -15.22 -11.09 9.65
N PHE A 114 -14.04 -11.71 9.61
CA PHE A 114 -13.83 -12.96 8.90
C PHE A 114 -14.63 -14.12 9.54
N GLU A 115 -14.60 -14.26 10.86
CA GLU A 115 -15.37 -15.28 11.58
C GLU A 115 -16.89 -15.06 11.42
N ASP A 116 -17.37 -13.83 11.52
CA ASP A 116 -18.79 -13.49 11.31
C ASP A 116 -19.24 -13.82 9.87
N GLU A 117 -18.37 -13.60 8.87
CA GLU A 117 -18.62 -14.00 7.49
C GLU A 117 -18.70 -15.54 7.35
N GLN A 118 -17.89 -16.29 8.11
CA GLN A 118 -17.97 -17.76 8.14
C GLN A 118 -19.30 -18.24 8.73
N LEU A 119 -19.69 -17.70 9.89
CA LEU A 119 -20.94 -18.08 10.55
C LEU A 119 -22.16 -17.76 9.68
N LYS A 120 -22.14 -16.62 8.97
CA LYS A 120 -23.23 -16.25 8.05
C LYS A 120 -23.29 -17.14 6.82
N ALA A 121 -22.14 -17.54 6.25
CA ALA A 121 -22.08 -18.46 5.12
C ALA A 121 -22.64 -19.84 5.48
N GLU A 122 -22.31 -20.35 6.67
CA GLU A 122 -22.79 -21.63 7.20
C GLU A 122 -24.29 -21.60 7.53
N ALA A 123 -24.80 -20.48 8.09
CA ALA A 123 -26.22 -20.31 8.38
C ALA A 123 -27.12 -20.17 7.12
N SER A 124 -26.53 -19.80 5.98
CA SER A 124 -27.27 -19.59 4.72
C SER A 124 -27.42 -20.85 3.85
N ASN A 125 -26.91 -22.01 4.28
CA ASN A 125 -26.95 -23.26 3.50
C ASN A 125 -27.66 -24.40 4.29
N PRO A 126 -29.00 -24.52 4.20
CA PRO A 126 -29.71 -25.69 4.74
C PRO A 126 -29.71 -26.84 3.70
N GLU A 127 -29.48 -28.07 4.18
CA GLU A 127 -29.33 -29.36 3.46
C GLU A 127 -27.93 -29.62 2.84
N LYS A 128 -27.25 -30.75 3.10
CA LYS A 128 -27.75 -32.13 3.10
C LYS A 128 -27.04 -33.04 4.11
N LEU A 129 -27.84 -33.71 4.94
CA LEU A 129 -27.59 -35.08 5.39
C LEU A 129 -28.50 -36.01 4.56
N GLY A 130 -27.93 -37.01 3.88
CA GLY A 130 -28.65 -38.23 3.51
C GLY A 130 -28.56 -38.73 2.04
N VAL A 131 -27.74 -39.77 1.86
CA VAL A 131 -27.98 -41.02 1.10
C VAL A 131 -28.03 -41.02 -0.46
N ASP A 132 -26.93 -41.56 -1.03
CA ASP A 132 -26.74 -42.54 -2.13
C ASP A 132 -27.42 -42.43 -3.52
N SER A 133 -26.57 -42.22 -4.57
CA SER A 133 -26.38 -42.95 -5.87
C SER A 133 -27.57 -43.34 -6.80
N PRO A 134 -27.37 -43.74 -8.09
CA PRO A 134 -26.30 -43.46 -9.08
C PRO A 134 -26.78 -43.30 -10.57
N LEU A 135 -25.83 -43.06 -11.50
CA LEU A 135 -25.87 -43.26 -12.98
C LEU A 135 -26.62 -42.18 -13.80
N VAL A 136 -26.17 -41.68 -14.97
CA VAL A 136 -25.57 -42.33 -16.15
C VAL A 136 -24.75 -41.31 -16.97
N SER A 137 -23.57 -41.76 -17.43
CA SER A 137 -22.88 -41.65 -18.75
C SER A 137 -23.34 -40.61 -19.81
N GLN A 138 -22.56 -40.17 -20.81
CA GLN A 138 -21.16 -40.25 -21.24
C GLN A 138 -21.05 -39.28 -22.45
N ASN A 139 -19.82 -38.85 -22.72
CA ASN A 139 -19.36 -37.98 -23.82
C ASN A 139 -19.51 -38.58 -25.24
N ILE A 140 -19.06 -37.77 -26.24
CA ILE A 140 -18.47 -38.10 -27.59
C ILE A 140 -19.29 -37.41 -28.73
N ALA A 141 -18.76 -36.67 -29.73
CA ALA A 141 -17.41 -36.37 -30.24
C ALA A 141 -17.39 -35.22 -31.29
N GLN A 142 -16.21 -34.57 -31.41
CA GLN A 142 -15.45 -34.17 -32.63
C GLN A 142 -16.09 -33.25 -33.71
N THR A 143 -15.42 -32.24 -34.29
CA THR A 143 -14.32 -32.40 -35.26
C THR A 143 -13.72 -31.06 -35.75
N LYS A 144 -12.38 -31.04 -35.86
CA LYS A 144 -11.46 -30.60 -36.96
C LYS A 144 -11.38 -29.14 -37.49
N ALA A 145 -10.10 -28.75 -37.63
CA ALA A 145 -9.44 -27.56 -38.20
C ALA A 145 -9.96 -27.08 -39.58
N SER A 146 -9.80 -25.81 -39.99
CA SER A 146 -8.51 -25.20 -40.36
C SER A 146 -8.69 -23.82 -41.00
N LYS A 147 -7.59 -23.05 -41.01
CA LYS A 147 -7.07 -22.18 -42.11
C LYS A 147 -6.86 -20.69 -41.78
N LYS A 148 -5.70 -20.24 -42.26
CA LYS A 148 -4.86 -19.08 -41.96
C LYS A 148 -5.10 -17.93 -42.97
N ILE A 149 -4.45 -16.79 -42.73
CA ILE A 149 -4.18 -15.59 -43.58
C ILE A 149 -4.92 -14.36 -43.01
N GLY A 150 -4.34 -13.18 -42.76
CA GLY A 150 -3.02 -12.59 -43.01
C GLY A 150 -3.06 -11.19 -42.38
N GLY A 151 -1.91 -10.66 -41.96
CA GLY A 151 -1.84 -9.51 -41.04
C GLY A 151 -2.00 -8.12 -41.65
N ARG A 152 -2.10 -7.10 -40.78
CA ARG A 152 -1.55 -5.76 -41.00
C ARG A 152 -1.63 -4.90 -39.74
N GLY A 153 -0.52 -4.27 -39.38
CA GLY A 153 -0.51 -2.97 -38.70
C GLY A 153 -0.66 -2.95 -37.18
N ARG A 154 0.47 -3.06 -36.46
CA ARG A 154 0.65 -2.39 -35.16
C ARG A 154 0.65 -0.89 -35.42
N LYS A 155 -0.50 -0.24 -35.22
CA LYS A 155 -0.57 1.20 -34.99
C LYS A 155 -0.78 1.38 -33.50
N SER A 156 0.24 1.94 -32.87
CA SER A 156 0.23 2.45 -31.50
C SER A 156 -1.02 3.30 -31.28
N ARG A 157 -2.03 2.69 -30.66
CA ARG A 157 -3.17 3.39 -30.10
C ARG A 157 -2.64 4.12 -28.88
N LYS A 158 -2.24 5.37 -29.12
CA LYS A 158 -2.06 6.38 -28.08
C LYS A 158 -3.38 6.43 -27.33
N GLU A 159 -3.45 5.75 -26.19
CA GLU A 159 -4.60 5.79 -25.30
C GLU A 159 -4.74 7.24 -24.84
N LYS A 160 -5.79 7.83 -25.40
CA LYS A 160 -6.30 9.15 -25.07
C LYS A 160 -6.81 9.02 -23.64
N ILE A 161 -6.01 9.47 -22.68
CA ILE A 161 -6.45 9.66 -21.30
C ILE A 161 -7.50 10.78 -21.38
N GLU A 162 -8.76 10.37 -21.38
CA GLU A 162 -9.89 11.27 -21.29
C GLU A 162 -9.75 12.03 -19.98
N GLY A 163 -9.49 13.33 -20.13
CA GLY A 163 -9.36 14.28 -19.04
C GLY A 163 -10.62 14.22 -18.21
N MET A 164 -10.52 13.51 -17.10
CA MET A 164 -11.41 13.61 -15.97
C MET A 164 -11.15 15.00 -15.37
N THR A 165 -11.73 16.03 -15.98
CA THR A 165 -11.73 17.41 -15.48
C THR A 165 -12.64 17.45 -14.26
N ILE A 166 -12.18 16.85 -13.16
CA ILE A 166 -12.82 17.02 -11.87
C ILE A 166 -12.53 18.46 -11.46
N SER A 167 -13.60 19.23 -11.29
CA SER A 167 -13.55 20.54 -10.66
C SER A 167 -13.28 20.36 -9.16
N ILE A 168 -12.04 19.98 -8.82
CA ILE A 168 -11.60 19.83 -7.43
C ILE A 168 -11.57 21.22 -6.80
N LYS A 169 -12.46 21.46 -5.84
CA LYS A 169 -12.51 22.72 -5.07
C LYS A 169 -11.47 22.69 -3.95
N LEU A 170 -10.91 23.85 -3.61
CA LEU A 170 -10.06 24.02 -2.43
C LEU A 170 -10.82 23.53 -1.19
N GLY A 171 -10.18 22.68 -0.39
CA GLY A 171 -10.75 22.07 0.81
C GLY A 171 -11.53 20.77 0.57
N SER A 172 -11.69 20.31 -0.68
CA SER A 172 -12.31 19.00 -0.95
C SER A 172 -11.41 17.84 -0.54
N THR A 173 -12.02 16.71 -0.18
CA THR A 173 -11.30 15.46 0.06
C THR A 173 -10.92 14.83 -1.29
N VAL A 174 -9.66 14.46 -1.42
CA VAL A 174 -9.11 13.79 -2.59
C VAL A 174 -8.44 12.50 -2.16
N GLN A 175 -8.59 11.48 -2.98
CA GLN A 175 -7.90 10.20 -2.83
C GLN A 175 -6.81 10.08 -3.88
N VAL A 176 -5.64 9.60 -3.47
CA VAL A 176 -4.52 9.34 -4.36
C VAL A 176 -4.66 7.95 -4.96
N MET A 177 -4.72 7.85 -6.27
CA MET A 177 -4.88 6.60 -7.04
C MET A 177 -3.56 5.96 -7.43
N SER A 178 -2.50 6.75 -7.59
CA SER A 178 -1.20 6.31 -8.13
C SER A 178 -0.04 7.03 -7.44
N GLY A 179 1.18 6.53 -7.63
CA GLY A 179 2.39 7.10 -7.09
C GLY A 179 2.73 6.63 -5.68
N ALA A 180 3.70 7.27 -5.04
CA ALA A 180 4.20 6.88 -3.71
C ALA A 180 3.14 7.01 -2.60
N PHE A 181 2.12 7.83 -2.81
CA PHE A 181 1.04 8.09 -1.85
C PHE A 181 -0.26 7.36 -2.21
N ALA A 182 -0.23 6.40 -3.14
CA ALA A 182 -1.42 5.67 -3.58
C ALA A 182 -2.17 5.02 -2.40
N GLY A 183 -3.49 5.24 -2.34
CA GLY A 183 -4.36 4.74 -1.28
C GLY A 183 -4.56 5.70 -0.11
N PHE A 184 -3.82 6.80 -0.02
CA PHE A 184 -4.10 7.86 0.95
C PHE A 184 -5.25 8.75 0.50
N SER A 185 -6.02 9.22 1.48
CA SER A 185 -7.00 10.30 1.33
C SER A 185 -6.55 11.53 2.12
N GLY A 186 -6.73 12.71 1.54
CA GLY A 186 -6.34 13.97 2.15
C GLY A 186 -7.19 15.14 1.68
N THR A 187 -6.90 16.32 2.24
CA THR A 187 -7.59 17.56 1.88
C THR A 187 -6.82 18.31 0.82
N PHE A 188 -7.45 18.66 -0.29
CA PHE A 188 -6.81 19.42 -1.36
C PHE A 188 -6.63 20.88 -0.91
N LYS A 189 -5.39 21.34 -0.84
CA LYS A 189 -5.03 22.65 -0.28
C LYS A 189 -4.70 23.68 -1.36
N LYS A 190 -3.94 23.29 -2.39
CA LYS A 190 -3.50 24.19 -3.44
C LYS A 190 -3.19 23.42 -4.72
N PHE A 191 -3.29 24.08 -5.87
CA PHE A 191 -2.77 23.60 -7.14
C PHE A 191 -1.82 24.62 -7.75
N ASP A 192 -0.67 24.13 -8.19
CA ASP A 192 0.32 24.90 -8.93
C ASP A 192 0.24 24.54 -10.42
N SER A 193 -0.36 25.46 -11.19
CA SER A 193 -0.52 25.27 -12.63
C SER A 193 0.79 25.30 -13.41
N GLN A 194 1.89 25.80 -12.83
CA GLN A 194 3.19 25.86 -13.53
C GLN A 194 3.92 24.53 -13.45
N THR A 195 3.85 23.86 -12.31
CA THR A 195 4.51 22.58 -12.08
C THR A 195 3.59 21.38 -12.30
N GLY A 196 2.27 21.59 -12.32
CA GLY A 196 1.27 20.52 -12.39
C GLY A 196 1.06 19.79 -11.06
N LEU A 197 1.64 20.32 -9.97
CA LEU A 197 1.58 19.70 -8.64
C LEU A 197 0.41 20.26 -7.82
N ALA A 198 -0.33 19.35 -7.20
CA ALA A 198 -1.36 19.60 -6.21
C ALA A 198 -0.79 19.38 -4.79
N THR A 199 -0.92 20.37 -3.92
CA THR A 199 -0.61 20.24 -2.50
C THR A 199 -1.81 19.64 -1.79
N VAL A 200 -1.63 18.43 -1.23
CA VAL A 200 -2.65 17.70 -0.48
C VAL A 200 -2.20 17.57 0.98
N GLY A 201 -3.09 17.89 1.91
CA GLY A 201 -2.89 17.74 3.34
C GLY A 201 -3.42 16.39 3.83
N PHE A 202 -2.50 15.49 4.21
CA PHE A 202 -2.82 14.22 4.86
C PHE A 202 -2.79 14.38 6.38
N THR A 203 -3.71 13.72 7.07
CA THR A 203 -3.61 13.61 8.53
C THR A 203 -2.89 12.32 8.86
N LEU A 204 -1.62 12.42 9.26
CA LEU A 204 -0.80 11.29 9.67
C LEU A 204 -0.45 11.47 11.14
N PHE A 205 -0.80 10.48 11.97
CA PHE A 205 -0.49 10.48 13.41
C PHE A 205 -1.05 11.71 14.15
N GLY A 206 -2.28 12.10 13.80
CA GLY A 206 -2.95 13.27 14.38
C GLY A 206 -2.38 14.62 13.94
N LYS A 207 -1.43 14.64 12.99
CA LYS A 207 -0.74 15.85 12.53
C LYS A 207 -0.93 16.01 11.02
N GLU A 208 -1.24 17.24 10.59
CA GLU A 208 -1.39 17.55 9.17
C GLU A 208 -0.01 17.59 8.49
N THR A 209 0.14 16.79 7.44
CA THR A 209 1.32 16.72 6.57
C THR A 209 0.94 17.15 5.17
N LEU A 210 1.59 18.19 4.65
CA LEU A 210 1.40 18.64 3.27
C LEU A 210 2.37 17.90 2.34
N ALA A 211 1.85 17.33 1.25
CA ALA A 211 2.63 16.71 0.21
C ALA A 211 2.23 17.27 -1.17
N ASP A 212 3.21 17.40 -2.06
CA ASP A 212 2.99 17.81 -3.44
C ASP A 212 2.87 16.56 -4.31
N ILE A 213 1.74 16.39 -5.00
CA ILE A 213 1.37 15.20 -5.78
C ILE A 213 0.97 15.65 -7.19
N ASP A 214 1.26 14.87 -8.23
CA ASP A 214 0.81 15.19 -9.59
C ASP A 214 -0.73 15.18 -9.63
N ALA A 215 -1.33 16.21 -10.21
CA ALA A 215 -2.78 16.33 -10.32
C ALA A 215 -3.44 15.16 -11.08
N LYS A 216 -2.67 14.40 -11.87
CA LYS A 216 -3.17 13.19 -12.56
C LYS A 216 -3.34 11.99 -11.65
N GLU A 217 -2.65 11.98 -10.51
CA GLU A 217 -2.66 10.86 -9.56
C GLU A 217 -3.78 10.99 -8.52
N ILE A 218 -4.46 12.14 -8.47
CA ILE A 218 -5.51 12.42 -7.49
C ILE A 218 -6.90 12.40 -8.13
N VAL A 219 -7.88 11.94 -7.37
CA VAL A 219 -9.29 11.92 -7.75
C VAL A 219 -10.10 12.48 -6.58
N ALA A 220 -11.14 13.27 -6.85
CA ALA A 220 -12.04 13.71 -5.79
C ALA A 220 -12.74 12.50 -5.17
N GLU A 221 -12.60 12.36 -3.86
CA GLU A 221 -13.31 11.34 -3.11
C GLU A 221 -14.76 11.83 -2.95
N THR A 222 -15.63 11.37 -3.85
CA THR A 222 -17.07 11.63 -3.71
C THR A 222 -17.63 10.54 -2.82
N SER A 223 -18.01 10.92 -1.60
CA SER A 223 -18.69 10.05 -0.63
C SER A 223 -20.09 9.68 -1.08
#